data_AF-A0A972WVS2-F1
#
_entry.id   AF-A0A972WVS2-F1
#
_cell.length_a   1.000
_cell.length_b   1.000
_cell.length_c   1.000
_cell.angle_alpha   90.00
_cell.angle_beta   90.00
_cell.angle_gamma   90.00
#
_symmetry.space_group_name_H-M   'P 1'
#
loop_
_entity.id
_entity.type
_entity.pdbx_description
1 polymer ?
#
loop_
_entity_poly.entity_id
_entity_poly.type
_entity_poly.pdbx_seq_one_letter_code
_entity_poly.pdbx_strand_id
1 'polypeptide(L)'
;MMPVVMPGGRDHFPRAVDIILRQEGVLSDDSADRGGLTKYGISQRAYPDLDIRALTIDAAIALYRRDYWDRNRCGAMPWPLALTVFDAGVNQGTAAAAMLLQRALRVAADGAIGPVTLAAIHRAETGELLADYLSRRARRYAALARTDPEQRKFLRGWLKRLFHIQQAALAPPSSGAFS
;
A
#
# COMPACT_ATOMS: atom_id res chain seq x y z
N MET A 1 -5.34 20.69 10.67
CA MET A 1 -5.10 20.64 9.22
C MET A 1 -6.13 19.68 8.63
N MET A 2 -7.13 20.20 7.93
CA MET A 2 -8.22 19.42 7.34
C MET A 2 -7.72 18.64 6.11
N PRO A 3 -8.23 17.44 5.82
CA PRO A 3 -7.87 16.74 4.59
C PRO A 3 -8.38 17.55 3.39
N VAL A 4 -7.50 17.80 2.43
CA VAL A 4 -7.87 18.38 1.14
C VAL A 4 -8.66 17.32 0.38
N VAL A 5 -9.98 17.31 0.58
CA VAL A 5 -10.90 16.62 -0.30
C VAL A 5 -11.09 17.52 -1.52
N MET A 6 -10.53 17.11 -2.66
CA MET A 6 -10.80 17.78 -3.94
C MET A 6 -12.31 17.68 -4.23
N PRO A 7 -12.97 18.75 -4.73
CA PRO A 7 -14.40 18.75 -4.92
C PRO A 7 -14.79 17.72 -6.00
N GLY A 8 -15.60 16.73 -5.60
CA GLY A 8 -16.23 15.74 -6.49
C GLY A 8 -15.59 14.35 -6.57
N GLY A 9 -14.43 14.11 -5.95
CA GLY A 9 -13.80 12.79 -5.91
C GLY A 9 -14.22 11.98 -4.69
N ARG A 10 -14.81 10.79 -4.86
CA ARG A 10 -15.04 9.87 -3.74
C ARG A 10 -13.69 9.46 -3.15
N ASP A 11 -13.53 9.58 -1.84
CA ASP A 11 -12.36 9.02 -1.16
C ASP A 11 -12.31 7.50 -1.40
N HIS A 12 -11.24 7.03 -2.03
CA HIS A 12 -11.04 5.62 -2.34
C HIS A 12 -10.55 4.79 -1.16
N PHE A 13 -10.20 5.42 -0.02
CA PHE A 13 -9.65 4.72 1.12
C PHE A 13 -10.51 3.56 1.64
N PRO A 14 -11.85 3.67 1.83
CA PRO A 14 -12.65 2.56 2.33
C PRO A 14 -12.56 1.31 1.43
N ARG A 15 -12.59 1.52 0.11
CA ARG A 15 -12.39 0.44 -0.87
C ARG A 15 -10.98 -0.12 -0.80
N ALA A 16 -9.98 0.75 -0.72
CA ALA A 16 -8.59 0.34 -0.73
C ALA A 16 -8.23 -0.46 0.53
N VAL A 17 -8.64 -0.02 1.72
CA VAL A 17 -8.35 -0.70 2.98
C VAL A 17 -9.04 -2.05 3.08
N ASP A 18 -10.29 -2.18 2.60
CA ASP A 18 -10.96 -3.49 2.51
C ASP A 18 -10.18 -4.47 1.62
N ILE A 19 -9.69 -4.02 0.47
CA ILE A 19 -8.84 -4.85 -0.41
C ILE A 19 -7.54 -5.25 0.29
N ILE A 20 -6.85 -4.33 0.97
CA ILE A 20 -5.61 -4.64 1.69
C ILE A 20 -5.85 -5.64 2.81
N LEU A 21 -6.87 -5.42 3.65
CA LEU A 21 -7.20 -6.31 4.77
C LEU A 21 -7.54 -7.72 4.30
N ARG A 22 -8.22 -7.87 3.15
CA ARG A 22 -8.47 -9.19 2.53
C ARG A 22 -7.19 -9.89 2.05
N GLN A 23 -6.17 -9.12 1.60
CA GLN A 23 -4.88 -9.68 1.20
C GLN A 23 -4.00 -10.09 2.40
N GLU A 24 -4.10 -9.38 3.53
CA GLU A 24 -3.42 -9.75 4.78
C GLU A 24 -4.03 -11.02 5.42
N GLY A 25 -5.28 -11.34 5.08
CA GLY A 25 -6.05 -12.42 5.70
C GLY A 25 -6.87 -11.91 6.89
N VAL A 26 -8.14 -12.31 6.95
CA VAL A 26 -8.99 -12.09 8.12
C VAL A 26 -8.73 -13.25 9.07
N LEU A 27 -8.02 -12.96 10.17
CA LEU A 27 -7.53 -13.85 11.24
C LEU A 27 -6.23 -14.62 10.94
N SER A 28 -5.16 -14.18 11.59
CA SER A 28 -4.04 -15.04 11.99
C SER A 28 -3.84 -14.80 13.48
N ASP A 29 -4.39 -15.68 14.31
CA ASP A 29 -4.02 -15.81 15.72
C ASP A 29 -2.95 -16.90 15.81
N ASP A 30 -1.73 -16.58 15.38
CA ASP A 30 -0.59 -17.45 15.66
C ASP A 30 -0.16 -17.21 17.11
N SER A 31 -0.85 -17.89 18.03
CA SER A 31 -0.52 -17.96 19.46
C SER A 31 0.85 -18.59 19.77
N ALA A 32 1.57 -19.06 18.75
CA ALA A 32 2.84 -19.77 18.87
C ALA A 32 4.08 -18.95 18.45
N ASP A 33 3.93 -17.74 17.91
CA ASP A 33 5.06 -17.05 17.30
C ASP A 33 5.86 -16.20 18.31
N ARG A 34 7.12 -16.60 18.54
CA ARG A 34 8.09 -15.85 19.36
C ARG A 34 8.56 -14.56 18.66
N GLY A 35 8.15 -14.34 17.42
CA GLY A 35 8.47 -13.18 16.59
C GLY A 35 7.46 -12.03 16.63
N GLY A 36 7.08 -11.55 17.82
CA GLY A 36 6.31 -10.30 17.97
C GLY A 36 4.86 -10.34 17.47
N LEU A 37 3.91 -10.09 18.37
CA LEU A 37 2.47 -10.14 18.08
C LEU A 37 2.08 -9.30 16.85
N THR A 38 1.26 -9.86 15.96
CA THR A 38 0.73 -9.17 14.78
C THR A 38 -0.77 -9.40 14.68
N LYS A 39 -1.56 -8.33 14.50
CA LYS A 39 -3.03 -8.39 14.33
C LYS A 39 -3.45 -7.41 13.22
N TYR A 40 -4.29 -7.84 12.29
CA TYR A 40 -4.72 -7.04 11.12
C TYR A 40 -3.56 -6.52 10.23
N GLY A 41 -2.44 -7.25 10.18
CA GLY A 41 -1.21 -6.83 9.49
C GLY A 41 -0.37 -5.78 10.25
N ILE A 42 -0.79 -5.39 11.46
CA ILE A 42 -0.09 -4.45 12.34
C ILE A 42 0.71 -5.24 13.37
N SER A 43 2.04 -5.09 13.35
CA SER A 43 2.96 -5.83 14.25
C SER A 43 3.43 -4.97 15.43
N GLN A 44 3.70 -5.62 16.56
CA GLN A 44 4.31 -4.98 17.74
C GLN A 44 5.65 -4.34 17.40
N ARG A 45 6.39 -4.92 16.45
CA ARG A 45 7.66 -4.37 15.98
C ARG A 45 7.48 -2.99 15.32
N ALA A 46 6.41 -2.80 14.56
CA ALA A 46 6.10 -1.53 13.93
C ALA A 46 5.49 -0.52 14.93
N TYR A 47 4.79 -1.01 15.94
CA TYR A 47 4.12 -0.21 16.97
C TYR A 47 4.48 -0.73 18.38
N PRO A 48 5.68 -0.42 18.89
CA PRO A 48 6.19 -1.01 20.13
C PRO A 48 5.36 -0.65 21.36
N ASP A 49 4.68 0.49 21.34
CA ASP A 49 3.88 1.00 22.46
C ASP A 49 2.38 0.63 22.36
N LEU A 50 1.96 -0.04 21.29
CA LEU A 50 0.58 -0.41 21.06
C LEU A 50 0.29 -1.80 21.62
N ASP A 51 -0.79 -1.96 22.38
CA ASP A 51 -1.28 -3.31 22.74
C ASP A 51 -1.92 -3.96 21.50
N ILE A 52 -1.12 -4.76 20.79
CA ILE A 52 -1.56 -5.45 19.57
C ILE A 52 -2.66 -6.47 19.84
N ARG A 53 -2.74 -7.06 21.06
CA ARG A 53 -3.81 -8.03 21.38
C ARG A 53 -5.16 -7.33 21.46
N ALA A 54 -5.20 -6.19 22.13
CA ALA A 54 -6.40 -5.37 22.30
C ALA A 54 -6.78 -4.54 21.06
N LEU A 55 -5.93 -4.51 20.01
CA LEU A 55 -6.17 -3.72 18.81
C LEU A 55 -7.51 -4.10 18.15
N THR A 56 -8.39 -3.11 17.93
CA THR A 56 -9.66 -3.29 17.19
C THR A 56 -9.44 -3.08 15.70
N ILE A 57 -10.36 -3.59 14.87
CA ILE A 57 -10.29 -3.39 13.43
C ILE A 57 -10.37 -1.90 13.05
N ASP A 58 -11.21 -1.12 13.73
CA ASP A 58 -11.35 0.32 13.48
C ASP A 58 -10.07 1.09 13.81
N ALA A 59 -9.41 0.74 14.92
CA ALA A 59 -8.12 1.30 15.28
C ALA A 59 -7.04 0.92 14.25
N ALA A 60 -7.04 -0.33 13.77
CA ALA A 60 -6.13 -0.75 12.70
C ALA A 60 -6.39 0.02 11.39
N ILE A 61 -7.65 0.22 11.00
CA ILE A 61 -8.03 1.03 9.84
C ILE A 61 -7.55 2.47 9.99
N ALA A 62 -7.66 3.06 11.19
CA ALA A 62 -7.15 4.40 11.46
C ALA A 62 -5.61 4.48 11.28
N LEU A 63 -4.86 3.46 11.72
CA LEU A 63 -3.42 3.36 11.46
C LEU A 63 -3.11 3.25 9.96
N TYR A 64 -3.85 2.41 9.22
CA TYR A 64 -3.72 2.31 7.76
C TYR A 64 -3.91 3.65 7.06
N ARG A 65 -4.92 4.42 7.47
CA ARG A 65 -5.16 5.76 6.95
C ARG A 65 -3.97 6.67 7.23
N ARG A 66 -3.61 6.85 8.50
CA ARG A 66 -2.60 7.81 8.94
C ARG A 66 -1.21 7.49 8.38
N ASP A 67 -0.77 6.25 8.56
CA ASP A 67 0.65 5.90 8.43
C ASP A 67 1.04 5.48 7.01
N TYR A 68 0.06 5.15 6.16
CA TYR A 68 0.31 4.66 4.82
C TYR A 68 -0.47 5.45 3.75
N TRP A 69 -1.80 5.57 3.88
CA TRP A 69 -2.62 6.27 2.88
C TRP A 69 -2.33 7.77 2.82
N ASP A 70 -2.43 8.46 3.96
CA ASP A 70 -2.20 9.90 4.07
C ASP A 70 -0.71 10.22 3.94
N ARG A 71 0.16 9.37 4.53
CA ARG A 71 1.63 9.49 4.42
C ARG A 71 2.10 9.54 2.97
N ASN A 72 1.52 8.71 2.10
CA ASN A 72 1.81 8.70 0.67
C ASN A 72 0.84 9.55 -0.17
N ARG A 73 -0.06 10.32 0.45
CA ARG A 73 -1.06 11.16 -0.22
C ARG A 73 -1.90 10.40 -1.27
N CYS A 74 -2.22 9.13 -0.99
CA CYS A 74 -2.95 8.27 -1.92
C CYS A 74 -4.33 8.83 -2.31
N GLY A 75 -4.98 9.59 -1.42
CA GLY A 75 -6.26 10.25 -1.70
C GLY A 75 -6.20 11.33 -2.79
N ALA A 76 -5.01 11.80 -3.17
CA ALA A 76 -4.80 12.75 -4.26
C ALA A 76 -4.43 12.07 -5.59
N MET A 77 -4.44 10.74 -5.66
CA MET A 77 -4.07 9.97 -6.86
C MET A 77 -5.30 9.40 -7.54
N PRO A 78 -5.28 9.24 -8.89
CA PRO A 78 -6.32 8.50 -9.58
C PRO A 78 -6.31 7.02 -9.15
N TRP A 79 -7.48 6.42 -9.12
CA TRP A 79 -7.58 4.95 -9.18
C TRP A 79 -7.15 4.49 -10.59
N PRO A 80 -6.42 3.38 -10.76
CA PRO A 80 -5.96 2.38 -9.78
C PRO A 80 -4.68 2.71 -9.00
N LEU A 81 -3.97 3.78 -9.35
CA LEU A 81 -2.65 4.09 -8.78
C LEU A 81 -2.69 4.23 -7.26
N ALA A 82 -3.72 4.90 -6.73
CA ALA A 82 -3.92 5.09 -5.28
C ALA A 82 -3.81 3.79 -4.48
N LEU A 83 -4.52 2.73 -4.88
CA LEU A 83 -4.46 1.41 -4.23
C LEU A 83 -3.07 0.80 -4.33
N THR A 84 -2.45 0.84 -5.51
CA THR A 84 -1.15 0.17 -5.71
C THR A 84 0.00 0.85 -4.97
N VAL A 85 -0.06 2.17 -4.79
CA VAL A 85 0.89 2.93 -3.97
C VAL A 85 0.65 2.72 -2.48
N PHE A 86 -0.61 2.66 -2.05
CA PHE A 86 -0.98 2.33 -0.68
C PHE A 86 -0.48 0.93 -0.28
N ASP A 87 -0.79 -0.08 -1.09
CA ASP A 87 -0.31 -1.45 -0.90
C ASP A 87 1.22 -1.54 -0.81
N ALA A 88 1.92 -0.84 -1.71
CA ALA A 88 3.37 -0.75 -1.68
C ALA A 88 3.87 -0.13 -0.37
N GLY A 89 3.21 0.91 0.13
CA GLY A 89 3.55 1.53 1.40
C GLY A 89 3.49 0.54 2.56
N VAL A 90 2.41 -0.25 2.61
CA VAL A 90 2.21 -1.29 3.63
C VAL A 90 3.25 -2.40 3.49
N ASN A 91 3.48 -2.90 2.28
CA ASN A 91 4.27 -4.11 2.06
C ASN A 91 5.80 -3.88 2.05
N GLN A 92 6.27 -2.73 1.58
CA GLN A 92 7.71 -2.48 1.37
C GLN A 92 8.18 -1.11 1.89
N GLY A 93 7.33 -0.43 2.66
CA GLY A 93 7.61 0.86 3.29
C GLY A 93 7.20 2.06 2.43
N THR A 94 6.67 3.09 3.10
CA THR A 94 6.12 4.30 2.46
C THR A 94 7.15 5.07 1.65
N ALA A 95 8.34 5.31 2.20
CA ALA A 95 9.43 5.98 1.49
C ALA A 95 9.85 5.21 0.23
N ALA A 96 10.00 3.89 0.31
CA ALA A 96 10.38 3.07 -0.83
C ALA A 96 9.29 3.09 -1.92
N ALA A 97 8.02 3.00 -1.53
CA ALA A 97 6.87 3.12 -2.43
C ALA A 97 6.89 4.47 -3.18
N ALA A 98 7.07 5.57 -2.45
CA ALA A 98 7.17 6.92 -3.03
C ALA A 98 8.35 7.05 -4.00
N MET A 99 9.54 6.58 -3.63
CA MET A 99 10.72 6.65 -4.50
C MET A 99 10.55 5.83 -5.79
N LEU A 100 9.89 4.67 -5.74
CA LEU A 100 9.61 3.88 -6.94
C LEU A 100 8.65 4.62 -7.89
N LEU A 101 7.63 5.28 -7.34
CA LEU A 101 6.68 6.10 -8.11
C LEU A 101 7.37 7.32 -8.74
N GLN A 102 8.19 8.04 -7.97
CA GLN A 102 8.94 9.19 -8.46
C GLN A 102 9.89 8.82 -9.59
N ARG A 103 10.55 7.66 -9.51
CA ARG A 103 11.37 7.14 -10.61
C ARG A 103 10.56 6.78 -11.84
N ALA A 104 9.33 6.27 -11.67
CA ALA A 104 8.43 6.00 -12.79
C ALA A 104 8.00 7.30 -13.51
N LEU A 105 7.72 8.33 -12.73
CA LEU A 105 7.39 9.68 -13.20
C LEU A 105 8.59 10.48 -13.72
N ARG A 106 9.81 9.95 -13.56
CA ARG A 106 11.08 10.63 -13.90
C ARG A 106 11.25 11.98 -13.22
N VAL A 107 10.79 12.07 -11.97
CA VAL A 107 11.03 13.22 -11.08
C VAL A 107 12.07 12.85 -10.02
N ALA A 108 12.53 13.83 -9.24
CA ALA A 108 13.46 13.57 -8.13
C ALA A 108 12.87 12.54 -7.15
N ALA A 109 13.66 11.51 -6.82
CA ALA A 109 13.24 10.39 -5.99
C ALA A 109 13.66 10.58 -4.52
N ASP A 110 13.04 11.56 -3.86
CA ASP A 110 13.31 11.93 -2.45
C ASP A 110 12.46 11.13 -1.43
N GLY A 111 11.51 10.32 -1.89
CA GLY A 111 10.63 9.52 -1.04
C GLY A 111 9.48 10.30 -0.40
N ALA A 112 9.27 11.56 -0.76
CA ALA A 112 8.18 12.40 -0.29
C ALA A 112 7.25 12.79 -1.44
N ILE A 113 5.99 12.35 -1.39
CA ILE A 113 5.00 12.69 -2.42
C ILE A 113 4.50 14.12 -2.18
N GLY A 114 5.11 15.08 -2.87
CA GLY A 114 4.79 16.50 -2.82
C GLY A 114 4.06 17.01 -4.07
N PRO A 115 3.84 18.34 -4.18
CA PRO A 115 3.14 18.95 -5.31
C PRO A 115 3.74 18.60 -6.68
N VAL A 116 5.07 18.51 -6.78
CA VAL A 116 5.76 18.13 -8.03
C VAL A 116 5.40 16.70 -8.45
N THR A 117 5.43 15.75 -7.51
CA THR A 117 5.06 14.35 -7.79
C THR A 117 3.58 14.26 -8.16
N LEU A 118 2.68 14.92 -7.43
CA LEU A 118 1.25 14.91 -7.73
C LEU A 118 0.94 15.53 -9.11
N ALA A 119 1.57 16.65 -9.46
CA ALA A 119 1.42 17.26 -10.77
C ALA A 119 1.90 16.32 -11.89
N ALA A 120 2.99 15.58 -11.68
CA ALA A 120 3.46 14.58 -12.63
C ALA A 120 2.49 13.40 -12.76
N ILE A 121 1.92 12.92 -11.65
CA ILE A 121 0.88 11.86 -11.67
C ILE A 121 -0.30 12.27 -12.55
N HIS A 122 -0.82 13.49 -12.39
CA HIS A 122 -1.99 13.96 -13.15
C HIS A 122 -1.72 14.26 -14.62
N ARG A 123 -0.45 14.36 -15.03
CA ARG A 123 -0.07 14.53 -16.44
C ARG A 123 0.25 13.22 -17.14
N ALA A 124 0.53 12.15 -16.38
CA ALA A 124 0.89 10.87 -16.93
C ALA A 124 -0.33 10.11 -17.45
N GLU A 125 -0.13 9.29 -18.49
CA GLU A 125 -1.10 8.25 -18.85
C GLU A 125 -1.12 7.22 -17.71
N THR A 126 -2.32 6.96 -17.18
CA THR A 126 -2.47 6.19 -15.93
C THR A 126 -2.12 4.72 -16.11
N GLY A 127 -2.43 4.11 -17.25
CA GLY A 127 -2.10 2.73 -17.56
C GLY A 127 -0.60 2.47 -17.67
N GLU A 128 0.12 3.30 -18.43
CA GLU A 128 1.56 3.26 -18.59
C GLU A 128 2.28 3.51 -17.27
N LEU A 129 1.85 4.52 -16.51
CA LEU A 129 2.42 4.81 -15.19
C LEU A 129 2.22 3.63 -14.23
N LEU A 130 1.03 3.03 -14.21
CA LEU A 130 0.75 1.86 -13.40
C LEU A 130 1.66 0.68 -13.78
N ALA A 131 1.81 0.41 -15.08
CA ALA A 131 2.64 -0.67 -15.58
C ALA A 131 4.12 -0.49 -15.20
N ASP A 132 4.69 0.71 -15.38
CA ASP A 132 6.08 1.00 -15.00
C ASP A 132 6.24 0.93 -13.47
N TYR A 133 5.29 1.44 -12.70
CA TYR A 133 5.33 1.38 -11.25
C TYR A 133 5.32 -0.07 -10.74
N LEU A 134 4.41 -0.92 -11.24
CA LEU A 134 4.35 -2.35 -10.89
C LEU A 134 5.64 -3.09 -11.30
N SER A 135 6.18 -2.80 -12.49
CA SER A 135 7.48 -3.35 -12.93
C SER A 135 8.60 -3.00 -11.96
N ARG A 136 8.68 -1.75 -11.50
CA ARG A 136 9.67 -1.30 -10.52
C ARG A 136 9.50 -1.98 -9.16
N ARG A 137 8.26 -2.21 -8.71
CA ARG A 137 8.00 -3.00 -7.50
C ARG A 137 8.52 -4.42 -7.63
N ALA A 138 8.20 -5.11 -8.74
CA ALA A 138 8.67 -6.47 -8.99
C ALA A 138 10.22 -6.55 -9.04
N ARG A 139 10.87 -5.57 -9.69
CA ARG A 139 12.34 -5.47 -9.72
C ARG A 139 12.95 -5.28 -8.34
N ARG A 140 12.30 -4.52 -7.46
CA ARG A 140 12.75 -4.36 -6.07
C ARG A 140 12.69 -5.68 -5.30
N TYR A 141 11.61 -6.45 -5.44
CA TYR A 141 11.51 -7.78 -4.82
C TYR A 141 12.59 -8.73 -5.33
N ALA A 142 12.81 -8.78 -6.65
CA ALA A 142 13.85 -9.60 -7.24
C ALA A 142 15.25 -9.19 -6.77
N ALA A 143 15.50 -7.88 -6.64
CA ALA A 143 16.77 -7.38 -6.11
C ALA A 143 16.98 -7.83 -4.66
N LEU A 144 15.97 -7.69 -3.79
CA LEU A 144 16.05 -8.12 -2.39
C LEU A 144 16.32 -9.63 -2.25
N ALA A 145 15.58 -10.46 -2.99
CA ALA A 145 15.76 -11.91 -3.00
C ALA A 145 17.12 -12.38 -3.57
N ARG A 146 17.75 -11.54 -4.39
CA ARG A 146 19.09 -11.77 -4.92
C ARG A 146 20.17 -11.41 -3.90
N THR A 147 20.01 -10.28 -3.21
CA THR A 147 21.02 -9.77 -2.26
C THR A 147 20.94 -10.40 -0.87
N ASP A 148 19.77 -10.90 -0.49
CA ASP A 148 19.53 -11.54 0.81
C ASP A 148 18.95 -12.95 0.59
N PRO A 149 19.76 -14.01 0.77
CA PRO A 149 19.30 -15.39 0.60
C PRO A 149 18.13 -15.79 1.49
N GLU A 150 18.03 -15.24 2.71
CA GLU A 150 16.92 -15.56 3.63
C GLU A 150 15.58 -15.05 3.10
N GLN A 151 15.62 -13.97 2.33
CA GLN A 151 14.45 -13.33 1.75
C GLN A 151 13.94 -14.05 0.49
N ARG A 152 14.77 -14.88 -0.15
CA ARG A 152 14.44 -15.55 -1.41
C ARG A 152 13.17 -16.39 -1.35
N LYS A 153 12.92 -17.03 -0.20
CA LYS A 153 11.73 -17.86 0.04
C LYS A 153 10.41 -17.07 -0.04
N PHE A 154 10.45 -15.75 0.21
CA PHE A 154 9.26 -14.89 0.19
C PHE A 154 8.93 -14.30 -1.18
N LEU A 155 9.86 -14.34 -2.14
CA LEU A 155 9.71 -13.70 -3.46
C LEU A 155 8.41 -14.10 -4.17
N ARG A 156 8.09 -15.40 -4.16
CA ARG A 156 6.85 -15.91 -4.77
C ARG A 156 5.60 -15.28 -4.12
N GLY A 157 5.60 -15.12 -2.80
CA GLY A 157 4.51 -14.48 -2.06
C GLY A 157 4.35 -13.01 -2.42
N TRP A 158 5.46 -12.26 -2.50
CA TRP A 158 5.43 -10.85 -2.87
C TRP A 158 4.94 -10.60 -4.30
N LEU A 159 5.36 -11.44 -5.26
CA LEU A 159 4.88 -11.36 -6.64
C LEU A 159 3.40 -11.73 -6.72
N LYS A 160 2.95 -12.76 -6.00
CA LYS A 160 1.53 -13.13 -5.94
C LYS A 160 0.67 -11.97 -5.43
N ARG A 161 1.09 -11.31 -4.33
CA ARG A 161 0.42 -10.12 -3.80
C ARG A 161 0.35 -9.00 -4.83
N LEU A 162 1.46 -8.72 -5.53
CA LEU A 162 1.51 -7.68 -6.56
C LEU A 162 0.45 -7.92 -7.65
N PHE A 163 0.33 -9.15 -8.15
CA PHE A 163 -0.65 -9.48 -9.19
C PHE A 163 -2.09 -9.46 -8.67
N HIS A 164 -2.35 -9.93 -7.44
CA HIS A 164 -3.67 -9.82 -6.83
C HIS A 164 -4.11 -8.36 -6.67
N ILE A 165 -3.20 -7.48 -6.25
CA ILE A 165 -3.47 -6.05 -6.10
C ILE A 165 -3.73 -5.42 -7.46
N GLN A 166 -2.93 -5.74 -8.49
CA GLN A 166 -3.18 -5.29 -9.85
C GLN A 166 -4.58 -5.72 -10.33
N GLN A 167 -4.94 -6.99 -10.12
CA GLN A 167 -6.26 -7.51 -10.50
C GLN A 167 -7.40 -6.77 -9.77
N ALA A 168 -7.28 -6.59 -8.45
CA ALA A 168 -8.29 -5.86 -7.65
C ALA A 168 -8.40 -4.39 -8.05
N ALA A 169 -7.29 -3.77 -8.45
CA ALA A 169 -7.25 -2.39 -8.90
C ALA A 169 -7.92 -2.21 -10.27
N LEU A 170 -7.78 -3.17 -11.18
CA LEU A 170 -8.39 -3.12 -12.51
C LEU A 170 -9.82 -3.68 -12.55
N ALA A 171 -10.27 -4.36 -11.50
CA ALA A 171 -11.63 -4.84 -11.39
C ALA A 171 -12.63 -3.66 -11.27
N PRO A 172 -13.81 -3.78 -11.92
CA PRO A 172 -14.89 -2.82 -11.74
C PRO A 172 -15.31 -2.77 -10.26
N PRO A 173 -15.85 -1.65 -9.76
CA PRO A 173 -16.43 -1.60 -8.43
C PRO A 173 -17.54 -2.66 -8.32
N SER A 174 -17.45 -3.57 -7.37
CA SER A 174 -18.51 -4.55 -7.11
C SER A 174 -19.80 -3.82 -6.75
N SER A 175 -20.91 -4.16 -7.41
CA SER A 175 -22.26 -3.56 -7.23
C SER A 175 -22.91 -3.84 -5.88
N GLY A 176 -22.17 -4.33 -4.89
CA GLY A 176 -22.67 -4.62 -3.55
C GLY A 176 -22.59 -3.39 -2.68
N ALA A 177 -23.71 -2.68 -2.54
CA ALA A 177 -23.90 -1.68 -1.51
C ALA A 177 -23.63 -2.30 -0.14
N PHE A 178 -22.94 -1.57 0.73
CA PHE A 178 -23.01 -1.78 2.17
C PHE A 178 -24.50 -1.83 2.53
N SER A 179 -24.96 -3.03 2.88
CA SER A 179 -26.28 -3.30 3.47
C SER A 179 -26.08 -3.53 4.95
#